data_AF-A0A316AXP5-F1
#
_entry.id   AF-A0A316AXP5-F1
#
_cell.length_a   1.000
_cell.length_b   1.000
_cell.length_c   1.000
_cell.angle_alpha   90.00
_cell.angle_beta   90.00
_cell.angle_gamma   90.00
#
_symmetry.space_group_name_H-M   'P 1'
#
loop_
_entity.id
_entity.type
_entity.pdbx_description
1 polymer ?
#
loop_
_entity_poly.entity_id
_entity_poly.type
_entity_poly.pdbx_seq_one_letter_code
_entity_poly.pdbx_strand_id
1 'polypeptide(L)'
;MENQPEKAPEKGEIIAYHADGELHLDVRLENETVWLTQAQMAELFQKNQSVIARHIQNAFKEKEIEKESNMQILHNTLSKFKPTTIYSLDVIISVGYRVKSIQGTYFRRWANQVLKNHLLKGYSINQRLMLSEQRIDQQLVNHEKHLQSHDNRLDVSENRLDALEKQVDFFVKLNTPPTEGAIPAKSWWSGYEFAAQLVRSAKQEIIIIDPYADDRTLRLLAKKSAGVKGFVYSARVTRTMKEEENLLNRQNPTVQVLNIRDVHDRFIIVDDIVYHVGASIKDLGNKLTAFSVLEFLTKEQLLNLISSPPIFPGR
;
A
#
# COMPACT_ATOMS: atom_id res chain seq x y z
N MET A 1 36.20 -29.79 0.52
CA MET A 1 35.50 -31.00 1.00
C MET A 1 35.80 -31.09 2.48
N GLU A 2 34.86 -30.63 3.30
CA GLU A 2 35.02 -30.52 4.75
C GLU A 2 34.38 -31.74 5.39
N ASN A 3 35.21 -32.62 5.95
CA ASN A 3 34.78 -33.81 6.68
C ASN A 3 34.17 -33.36 8.02
N GLN A 4 32.86 -33.47 8.15
CA GLN A 4 32.20 -33.37 9.45
C GLN A 4 32.52 -34.62 10.31
N PRO A 5 32.65 -34.48 11.64
CA PRO A 5 32.95 -35.59 12.52
C PRO A 5 31.72 -36.50 12.66
N GLU A 6 31.93 -37.80 12.50
CA GLU A 6 30.96 -38.88 12.70
C GLU A 6 30.42 -38.83 14.14
N LYS A 7 29.11 -38.62 14.31
CA LYS A 7 28.43 -38.60 15.62
C LYS A 7 28.65 -39.94 16.32
N ALA A 8 29.02 -39.92 17.60
CA ALA A 8 29.12 -41.14 18.41
C ALA A 8 27.74 -41.85 18.46
N PRO A 9 27.69 -43.19 18.36
CA PRO A 9 26.44 -43.93 18.31
C PRO A 9 25.65 -43.78 19.62
N GLU A 10 24.38 -43.39 19.51
CA GLU A 10 23.47 -43.31 20.65
C GLU A 10 23.12 -44.74 21.13
N LYS A 11 23.34 -45.00 22.41
CA LYS A 11 22.85 -46.24 23.04
C LYS A 11 21.39 -46.03 23.40
N GLY A 12 20.52 -46.88 22.90
CA GLY A 12 19.10 -46.91 23.22
C GLY A 12 18.72 -48.19 23.95
N GLU A 13 17.54 -48.20 24.56
CA GLU A 13 16.96 -49.38 25.17
C GLU A 13 15.72 -49.78 24.38
N ILE A 14 15.61 -51.06 23.99
CA ILE A 14 14.36 -51.60 23.44
C ILE A 14 13.71 -52.47 24.50
N ILE A 15 12.47 -52.13 24.83
CA ILE A 15 11.59 -52.96 25.65
C ILE A 15 10.85 -53.90 24.71
N ALA A 16 11.22 -55.18 24.74
CA ALA A 16 10.46 -56.24 24.09
C ALA A 16 9.55 -56.93 25.12
N TYR A 17 8.24 -56.90 24.90
CA TYR A 17 7.27 -57.51 25.81
C TYR A 17 7.19 -59.02 25.56
N HIS A 18 7.47 -59.82 26.60
CA HIS A 18 7.19 -61.26 26.63
C HIS A 18 5.89 -61.55 27.40
N ALA A 19 5.39 -62.78 27.29
CA ALA A 19 4.28 -63.24 28.13
C ALA A 19 4.64 -63.38 29.62
N ASP A 20 5.93 -63.50 29.95
CA ASP A 20 6.43 -63.79 31.31
C ASP A 20 7.16 -62.58 31.97
N GLY A 21 7.15 -61.39 31.34
CA GLY A 21 7.81 -60.18 31.84
C GLY A 21 8.40 -59.26 30.74
N GLU A 22 9.06 -58.18 31.15
CA GLU A 22 9.79 -57.25 30.25
C GLU A 22 11.21 -57.79 29.99
N LEU A 23 11.59 -57.98 28.71
CA LEU A 23 12.99 -58.20 28.34
C LEU A 23 13.62 -56.84 27.99
N HIS A 24 14.61 -56.47 28.78
CA HIS A 24 15.45 -55.30 28.53
C HIS A 24 16.64 -55.73 27.67
N LEU A 25 16.67 -55.24 26.44
CA LEU A 25 17.79 -55.45 25.53
C LEU A 25 18.48 -54.11 25.27
N ASP A 26 19.76 -54.03 25.65
CA ASP A 26 20.60 -52.89 25.28
C ASP A 26 20.82 -52.90 23.77
N VAL A 27 20.36 -51.85 23.08
CA VAL A 27 20.45 -51.78 21.62
C VAL A 27 21.26 -50.57 21.17
N ARG A 28 21.83 -50.69 19.98
CA ARG A 28 22.46 -49.55 19.30
C ARG A 28 21.43 -48.91 18.37
N LEU A 29 21.20 -47.61 18.56
CA LEU A 29 20.37 -46.79 17.67
C LEU A 29 21.29 -45.93 16.81
N GLU A 30 21.18 -46.08 15.50
CA GLU A 30 21.99 -45.34 14.55
C GLU A 30 21.23 -45.20 13.23
N ASN A 31 21.23 -44.01 12.62
CA ASN A 31 20.50 -43.70 11.39
C ASN A 31 19.01 -44.10 11.45
N GLU A 32 18.34 -43.79 12.58
CA GLU A 32 16.92 -44.10 12.82
C GLU A 32 16.58 -45.61 12.74
N THR A 33 17.58 -46.49 12.79
CA THR A 33 17.38 -47.94 12.81
C THR A 33 18.04 -48.58 14.02
N VAL A 34 17.58 -49.79 14.32
CA VAL A 34 18.01 -50.61 15.44
C VAL A 34 19.03 -51.61 14.95
N TRP A 35 20.14 -51.75 15.68
CA TRP A 35 21.17 -52.73 15.36
C TRP A 35 21.33 -53.76 16.47
N LEU A 36 21.30 -55.05 16.11
CA LEU A 36 21.52 -56.18 17.02
C LEU A 36 22.63 -57.12 16.54
N THR A 37 23.35 -57.71 17.49
CA THR A 37 24.25 -58.85 17.24
C THR A 37 23.47 -60.16 17.10
N GLN A 38 24.09 -61.21 16.56
CA GLN A 38 23.49 -62.55 16.52
C GLN A 38 23.18 -63.10 17.93
N ALA A 39 24.00 -62.75 18.91
CA ALA A 39 23.80 -63.15 20.31
C ALA A 39 22.53 -62.51 20.90
N GLN A 40 22.33 -61.22 20.66
CA GLN A 40 21.14 -60.49 21.11
C GLN A 40 19.88 -60.99 20.39
N MET A 41 19.95 -61.29 19.10
CA MET A 41 18.83 -61.90 18.37
C MET A 41 18.52 -63.33 18.88
N ALA A 42 19.54 -64.09 19.28
CA ALA A 42 19.36 -65.41 19.87
C ALA A 42 18.62 -65.35 21.22
N GLU A 43 18.94 -64.35 22.03
CA GLU A 43 18.23 -64.05 23.28
C GLU A 43 16.79 -63.60 23.02
N LEU A 44 16.61 -62.60 22.15
CA LEU A 44 15.29 -62.05 21.77
C LEU A 44 14.33 -63.13 21.27
N PHE A 45 14.78 -64.02 20.39
CA PHE A 45 13.93 -65.05 19.79
C PHE A 45 13.96 -66.39 20.54
N GLN A 46 14.72 -66.49 21.64
CA GLN A 46 14.98 -67.71 22.41
C GLN A 46 15.37 -68.88 21.50
N LYS A 47 16.44 -68.70 20.74
CA LYS A 47 17.01 -69.71 19.84
C LYS A 47 18.52 -69.72 19.89
N ASN A 48 19.11 -70.85 19.48
CA ASN A 48 20.56 -70.96 19.35
C ASN A 48 21.08 -69.99 18.29
N GLN A 49 22.24 -69.37 18.56
CA GLN A 49 22.90 -68.46 17.62
C GLN A 49 23.14 -69.08 16.24
N SER A 50 23.42 -70.39 16.16
CA SER A 50 23.57 -71.10 14.89
C SER A 50 22.30 -71.12 14.03
N VAL A 51 21.11 -71.14 14.67
CA VAL A 51 19.82 -71.08 13.99
C VAL A 51 19.60 -69.67 13.44
N ILE A 52 19.91 -68.64 14.23
CA ILE A 52 19.85 -67.24 13.81
C ILE A 52 20.79 -67.00 12.62
N ALA A 53 22.04 -67.43 12.71
CA ALA A 53 23.03 -67.31 11.64
C ALA A 53 22.55 -67.94 10.33
N ARG A 54 21.92 -69.12 10.40
CA ARG A 54 21.32 -69.79 9.24
C ARG A 54 20.19 -68.96 8.62
N HIS A 55 19.31 -68.37 9.44
CA HIS A 55 18.22 -67.54 8.93
C HIS A 55 18.72 -66.25 8.27
N ILE A 56 19.74 -65.60 8.83
CA ILE A 56 20.39 -64.43 8.24
C ILE A 56 21.01 -64.79 6.88
N GLN A 57 21.75 -65.90 6.80
CA GLN A 57 22.34 -66.35 5.54
C GLN A 57 21.28 -66.63 4.48
N ASN A 58 20.17 -67.25 4.86
CA ASN A 58 19.06 -67.52 3.94
C ASN A 58 18.41 -66.21 3.46
N ALA A 59 18.19 -65.23 4.34
CA ALA A 59 17.62 -63.93 3.96
C ALA A 59 18.47 -63.21 2.89
N PHE A 60 19.80 -63.22 3.06
CA PHE A 60 20.71 -62.67 2.05
C PHE A 60 20.75 -63.50 0.77
N LYS A 61 20.79 -64.84 0.88
CA LYS A 61 20.83 -65.73 -0.29
C LYS A 61 19.56 -65.61 -1.15
N GLU A 62 18.42 -65.49 -0.49
CA GLU A 62 17.11 -65.30 -1.13
C GLU A 62 16.92 -63.87 -1.65
N LYS A 63 17.87 -62.96 -1.41
CA LYS A 63 17.81 -61.54 -1.77
C LYS A 63 16.57 -60.82 -1.21
N GLU A 64 16.07 -61.28 -0.07
CA GLU A 64 15.03 -60.54 0.68
C GLU A 64 15.60 -59.21 1.18
N ILE A 65 16.87 -59.21 1.55
CA ILE A 65 17.58 -58.08 2.14
C ILE A 65 18.97 -57.99 1.49
N GLU A 66 19.42 -56.77 1.18
CA GLU A 66 20.77 -56.49 0.69
C GLU A 66 21.77 -56.53 1.86
N LYS A 67 22.92 -57.20 1.66
CA LYS A 67 23.86 -57.45 2.75
C LYS A 67 24.65 -56.19 3.14
N GLU A 68 25.00 -55.39 2.15
CA GLU A 68 25.90 -54.23 2.25
C GLU A 68 25.31 -53.12 3.12
N SER A 69 24.01 -52.88 3.01
CA SER A 69 23.27 -51.87 3.78
C SER A 69 22.81 -52.37 5.16
N ASN A 70 22.78 -53.68 5.39
CA ASN A 70 22.14 -54.30 6.56
C ASN A 70 23.09 -55.10 7.48
N MET A 71 24.39 -55.13 7.16
CA MET A 71 25.41 -55.81 7.93
C MET A 71 26.61 -54.89 8.15
N GLN A 72 26.96 -54.64 9.41
CA GLN A 72 28.14 -53.85 9.75
C GLN A 72 29.08 -54.64 10.66
N ILE A 73 30.38 -54.39 10.49
CA ILE A 73 31.42 -54.99 11.33
C ILE A 73 31.87 -53.96 12.36
N LEU A 74 31.60 -54.24 13.63
CA LEU A 74 32.08 -53.41 14.73
C LEU A 74 33.54 -53.77 15.02
N HIS A 75 34.43 -52.81 14.77
CA HIS A 75 35.82 -52.88 15.17
C HIS A 75 35.95 -52.41 16.62
N ASN A 76 36.15 -53.35 17.54
CA ASN A 76 36.42 -53.00 18.94
C ASN A 76 37.83 -52.42 19.05
N THR A 77 37.97 -51.21 19.60
CA THR A 77 39.26 -50.53 19.84
C THR A 77 40.17 -51.23 20.85
N LEU A 78 39.67 -52.27 21.54
CA LEU A 78 40.46 -53.16 22.39
C LEU A 78 40.88 -54.39 21.59
N SER A 79 42.17 -54.47 21.26
CA SER A 79 42.83 -55.39 20.30
C SER A 79 42.74 -56.90 20.58
N LYS A 80 41.91 -57.34 21.54
CA LYS A 80 41.82 -58.75 21.97
C LYS A 80 40.52 -59.48 21.62
N PHE A 81 39.50 -58.81 21.08
CA PHE A 81 38.23 -59.46 20.72
C PHE A 81 38.03 -59.54 19.21
N LYS A 82 37.50 -60.68 18.73
CA LYS A 82 37.12 -60.85 17.32
C LYS A 82 36.13 -59.74 16.91
N PRO A 83 36.23 -59.22 15.68
CA PRO A 83 35.26 -58.24 15.17
C PRO A 83 33.84 -58.79 15.31
N THR A 84 32.92 -57.97 15.83
CA THR A 84 31.53 -58.39 16.08
C THR A 84 30.63 -57.85 14.99
N THR A 85 29.87 -58.71 14.35
CA THR A 85 28.92 -58.31 13.30
C THR A 85 27.57 -57.94 13.90
N ILE A 86 27.05 -56.78 13.50
CA ILE A 86 25.72 -56.27 13.84
C ILE A 86 24.83 -56.23 12.59
N TYR A 87 23.52 -56.32 12.83
CA TYR A 87 22.49 -56.42 11.80
C TYR A 87 21.36 -55.44 12.07
N SER A 88 20.84 -54.83 11.00
CA SER A 88 19.80 -53.80 11.05
C SER A 88 18.43 -54.35 11.46
N LEU A 89 17.48 -53.44 11.70
CA LEU A 89 16.08 -53.76 11.97
C LEU A 89 15.45 -54.64 10.90
N ASP A 90 15.79 -54.45 9.63
CA ASP A 90 15.24 -55.25 8.53
C ASP A 90 15.64 -56.72 8.64
N VAL A 91 16.90 -56.99 9.00
CA VAL A 91 17.38 -58.37 9.24
C VAL A 91 16.70 -58.96 10.47
N ILE A 92 16.52 -58.17 11.53
CA ILE A 92 15.83 -58.59 12.75
C ILE A 92 14.38 -58.97 12.43
N ILE A 93 13.70 -58.18 11.62
CA ILE A 93 12.33 -58.44 11.16
C ILE A 93 12.29 -59.74 10.34
N SER A 94 13.11 -59.88 9.31
CA SER A 94 13.15 -61.09 8.47
C SER A 94 13.41 -62.35 9.30
N VAL A 95 14.40 -62.31 10.20
CA VAL A 95 14.67 -63.43 11.13
C VAL A 95 13.47 -63.69 12.04
N GLY A 96 12.85 -62.66 12.61
CA GLY A 96 11.67 -62.77 13.45
C GLY A 96 10.47 -63.43 12.75
N TYR A 97 10.32 -63.24 11.45
CA TYR A 97 9.30 -63.94 10.66
C TYR A 97 9.68 -65.39 10.32
N ARG A 98 10.97 -65.70 10.20
CA ARG A 98 11.48 -67.04 9.84
C ARG A 98 11.68 -67.97 11.03
N VAL A 99 11.82 -67.45 12.25
CA VAL A 99 12.06 -68.25 13.45
C VAL A 99 10.76 -68.88 13.98
N LYS A 100 10.81 -70.21 14.18
CA LYS A 100 9.75 -70.98 14.86
C LYS A 100 9.97 -71.00 16.38
N SER A 101 9.56 -69.95 17.07
CA SER A 101 9.52 -69.84 18.53
C SER A 101 8.26 -69.12 19.04
N ILE A 102 7.98 -69.27 20.33
CA ILE A 102 6.91 -68.51 20.99
C ILE A 102 7.22 -67.01 20.94
N GLN A 103 8.48 -66.62 21.16
CA GLN A 103 8.92 -65.23 21.06
C GLN A 103 8.83 -64.68 19.64
N GLY A 104 9.16 -65.47 18.62
CA GLY A 104 8.91 -65.08 17.23
C GLY A 104 7.41 -64.86 16.97
N THR A 105 6.53 -65.59 17.65
CA THR A 105 5.07 -65.39 17.54
C THR A 105 4.62 -64.07 18.18
N TYR A 106 5.15 -63.73 19.36
CA TYR A 106 4.88 -62.44 19.99
C TYR A 106 5.43 -61.28 19.17
N PHE A 107 6.66 -61.40 18.67
CA PHE A 107 7.28 -60.42 17.77
C PHE A 107 6.41 -60.17 16.53
N ARG A 108 5.93 -61.22 15.85
CA ARG A 108 5.05 -61.08 14.68
C ARG A 108 3.70 -60.43 15.02
N ARG A 109 3.11 -60.72 16.18
CA ARG A 109 1.86 -60.07 16.62
C ARG A 109 2.08 -58.58 16.87
N TRP A 110 3.15 -58.25 17.59
CA TRP A 110 3.54 -56.87 17.85
C TRP A 110 3.81 -56.11 16.55
N ALA A 111 4.64 -56.65 15.64
CA ALA A 111 4.97 -56.03 14.36
C ALA A 111 3.72 -55.76 13.50
N ASN A 112 2.80 -56.74 13.43
CA ASN A 112 1.52 -56.55 12.72
C ASN A 112 0.63 -55.49 13.37
N GLN A 113 0.62 -55.40 14.71
CA GLN A 113 -0.15 -54.38 15.42
C GLN A 113 0.41 -52.98 15.18
N VAL A 114 1.74 -52.82 15.19
CA VAL A 114 2.42 -51.57 14.84
C VAL A 114 2.04 -51.17 13.41
N LEU A 115 2.19 -52.07 12.43
CA LEU A 115 1.82 -51.82 11.04
C LEU A 115 0.35 -51.41 10.90
N LYS A 116 -0.58 -52.17 11.50
CA LYS A 116 -2.01 -51.86 11.48
C LYS A 116 -2.31 -50.50 12.09
N ASN A 117 -1.68 -50.17 13.21
CA ASN A 117 -1.84 -48.86 13.85
C ASN A 117 -1.34 -47.73 12.96
N HIS A 118 -0.19 -47.89 12.30
CA HIS A 118 0.33 -46.88 11.37
C HIS A 118 -0.56 -46.70 10.14
N LEU A 119 -1.05 -47.80 9.56
CA LEU A 119 -1.96 -47.73 8.40
C LEU A 119 -3.29 -47.07 8.75
N LEU A 120 -3.91 -47.44 9.87
CA LEU A 120 -5.19 -46.88 10.31
C LEU A 120 -5.06 -45.42 10.79
N LYS A 121 -4.03 -45.12 11.59
CA LYS A 121 -3.76 -43.74 12.02
C LYS A 121 -3.41 -42.87 10.82
N GLY A 122 -2.57 -43.35 9.91
CA GLY A 122 -2.22 -42.67 8.66
C GLY A 122 -3.45 -42.35 7.82
N TYR A 123 -4.35 -43.32 7.62
CA TYR A 123 -5.62 -43.10 6.93
C TYR A 123 -6.48 -42.04 7.63
N SER A 124 -6.63 -42.12 8.95
CA SER A 124 -7.43 -41.15 9.72
C SER A 124 -6.85 -39.72 9.71
N ILE A 125 -5.52 -39.59 9.72
CA ILE A 125 -4.82 -38.31 9.63
C ILE A 125 -4.98 -37.73 8.23
N ASN A 126 -4.80 -38.55 7.20
CA ASN A 126 -4.96 -38.12 5.81
C ASN A 126 -6.40 -37.64 5.52
N GLN A 127 -7.41 -38.39 6.00
CA GLN A 127 -8.81 -37.96 5.88
C GLN A 127 -9.07 -36.63 6.59
N ARG A 128 -8.47 -36.41 7.77
CA ARG A 128 -8.58 -35.15 8.50
C ARG A 128 -7.91 -34.00 7.74
N LEU A 129 -6.73 -34.24 7.15
CA LEU A 129 -6.01 -33.27 6.33
C LEU A 129 -6.84 -32.85 5.12
N MET A 130 -7.38 -33.80 4.35
CA MET A 130 -8.25 -33.50 3.19
C MET A 130 -9.47 -32.66 3.59
N LEU A 131 -10.12 -32.99 4.72
CA LEU A 131 -11.27 -32.21 5.23
C LEU A 131 -10.87 -30.80 5.74
N SER A 132 -9.62 -30.63 6.16
CA SER A 132 -9.10 -29.32 6.55
C SER A 132 -8.76 -28.45 5.35
N GLU A 133 -8.15 -29.03 4.31
CA GLU A 133 -7.85 -28.36 3.03
C GLU A 133 -9.14 -27.83 2.39
N GLN A 134 -10.17 -28.67 2.28
CA GLN A 134 -11.48 -28.25 1.74
C GLN A 134 -12.10 -27.07 2.50
N ARG A 135 -11.94 -27.03 3.83
CA ARG A 135 -12.43 -25.91 4.66
C ARG A 135 -11.63 -24.64 4.43
N ILE A 136 -10.31 -24.75 4.30
CA ILE A 136 -9.43 -23.61 4.02
C ILE A 136 -9.79 -23.02 2.65
N ASP A 137 -9.97 -23.86 1.62
CA ASP A 137 -10.36 -23.41 0.29
C ASP A 137 -11.69 -22.65 0.31
N GLN A 138 -12.70 -23.17 1.01
CA GLN A 138 -13.98 -22.49 1.17
C GLN A 138 -13.84 -21.14 1.89
N GLN A 139 -13.00 -21.06 2.91
CA GLN A 139 -12.73 -19.80 3.62
C GLN A 139 -12.04 -18.78 2.72
N LEU A 140 -11.05 -19.20 1.92
CA LEU A 140 -10.36 -18.34 0.97
C LEU A 140 -11.31 -17.78 -0.08
N VAL A 141 -12.17 -18.62 -0.66
CA VAL A 141 -13.20 -18.19 -1.62
C VAL A 141 -14.15 -17.17 -1.00
N ASN A 142 -14.57 -17.38 0.25
CA ASN A 142 -15.43 -16.42 0.95
C ASN A 142 -14.71 -15.11 1.26
N HIS A 143 -13.42 -15.16 1.60
CA HIS A 143 -12.60 -13.97 1.85
C HIS A 143 -12.39 -13.15 0.57
N GLU A 144 -12.12 -13.82 -0.55
CA GLU A 144 -11.97 -13.18 -1.86
C GLU A 144 -13.24 -12.43 -2.27
N LYS A 145 -14.41 -13.06 -2.10
CA LYS A 145 -15.72 -12.40 -2.34
C LYS A 145 -15.91 -11.17 -1.45
N HIS A 146 -15.50 -11.24 -0.19
CA HIS A 146 -15.59 -10.10 0.73
C HIS A 146 -14.68 -8.94 0.29
N LEU A 147 -13.44 -9.24 -0.12
CA LEU A 147 -12.50 -8.24 -0.63
C LEU A 147 -13.04 -7.56 -1.90
N GLN A 148 -13.58 -8.31 -2.85
CA GLN A 148 -14.23 -7.74 -4.05
C GLN A 148 -15.39 -6.80 -3.69
N SER A 149 -16.17 -7.13 -2.66
CA SER A 149 -17.26 -6.28 -2.21
C SER A 149 -16.78 -4.98 -1.53
N HIS A 150 -15.58 -4.98 -0.93
CA HIS A 150 -14.95 -3.78 -0.39
C HIS A 150 -14.39 -2.89 -1.50
N ASP A 151 -13.80 -3.46 -2.55
CA ASP A 151 -13.30 -2.70 -3.71
C ASP A 151 -14.43 -1.92 -4.38
N ASN A 152 -15.56 -2.58 -4.65
CA ASN A 152 -16.74 -1.92 -5.22
C ASN A 152 -17.28 -0.77 -4.34
N ARG A 153 -17.08 -0.81 -3.02
CA ARG A 153 -17.47 0.29 -2.12
C ARG A 153 -16.49 1.45 -2.16
N LEU A 154 -15.20 1.18 -2.35
CA LEU A 154 -14.17 2.19 -2.52
C LEU A 154 -14.40 2.98 -3.82
N ASP A 155 -14.69 2.30 -4.93
CA ASP A 155 -15.03 2.94 -6.21
C ASP A 155 -16.22 3.90 -6.09
N VAL A 156 -17.27 3.51 -5.36
CA VAL A 156 -18.44 4.38 -5.13
C VAL A 156 -18.08 5.59 -4.27
N SER A 157 -17.15 5.44 -3.33
CA SER A 157 -16.69 6.54 -2.48
C SER A 157 -15.79 7.52 -3.22
N GLU A 158 -14.88 7.05 -4.08
CA GLU A 158 -14.05 7.88 -4.94
C GLU A 158 -14.90 8.69 -5.91
N ASN A 159 -15.87 8.05 -6.58
CA ASN A 159 -16.82 8.75 -7.46
C ASN A 159 -17.61 9.84 -6.73
N ARG A 160 -17.90 9.65 -5.44
CA ARG A 160 -18.61 10.65 -4.62
C ARG A 160 -17.69 11.79 -4.19
N LEU A 161 -16.42 11.52 -3.91
CA LEU A 161 -15.41 12.53 -3.61
C LEU A 161 -15.13 13.42 -4.82
N ASP A 162 -15.00 12.84 -6.01
CA ASP A 162 -14.86 13.57 -7.28
C ASP A 162 -16.04 14.51 -7.55
N ALA A 163 -17.27 14.05 -7.26
CA ALA A 163 -18.46 14.86 -7.39
C ALA A 163 -18.48 16.03 -6.40
N LEU A 164 -18.06 15.78 -5.15
CA LEU A 164 -17.96 16.81 -4.12
C LEU A 164 -16.86 17.84 -4.44
N GLU A 165 -15.70 17.39 -4.93
CA GLU A 165 -14.60 18.27 -5.32
C GLU A 165 -15.02 19.20 -6.46
N LYS A 166 -15.65 18.67 -7.51
CA LYS A 166 -16.21 19.49 -8.61
C LYS A 166 -17.24 20.51 -8.12
N GLN A 167 -18.04 20.14 -7.14
CA GLN A 167 -19.03 21.04 -6.55
C GLN A 167 -18.37 22.15 -5.72
N VAL A 168 -17.36 21.82 -4.91
CA VAL A 168 -16.56 22.80 -4.16
C VAL A 168 -15.85 23.77 -5.11
N ASP A 169 -15.22 23.24 -6.16
CA ASP A 169 -14.47 24.03 -7.14
C ASP A 169 -15.38 25.00 -7.92
N PHE A 170 -16.62 24.58 -8.21
CA PHE A 170 -17.67 25.43 -8.77
C PHE A 170 -18.09 26.56 -7.81
N PHE A 171 -18.29 26.25 -6.53
CA PHE A 171 -18.65 27.25 -5.51
C PHE A 171 -17.53 28.25 -5.22
N VAL A 172 -16.26 27.82 -5.29
CA VAL A 172 -15.11 28.72 -5.17
C VAL A 172 -15.07 29.68 -6.36
N LYS A 173 -15.21 29.19 -7.59
CA LYS A 173 -15.24 30.01 -8.82
C LYS A 173 -16.38 31.02 -8.86
N LEU A 174 -17.51 30.74 -8.21
CA LEU A 174 -18.63 31.70 -8.12
C LEU A 174 -18.36 32.88 -7.15
N ASN A 175 -17.48 32.69 -6.16
CA ASN A 175 -17.27 33.67 -5.09
C ASN A 175 -15.94 34.43 -5.20
N THR A 176 -15.03 34.02 -6.08
CA THR A 176 -13.83 34.76 -6.44
C THR A 176 -13.99 35.43 -7.81
N PRO A 177 -13.60 36.69 -8.00
CA PRO A 177 -13.61 37.32 -9.32
C PRO A 177 -12.82 36.45 -10.32
N PRO A 178 -13.34 36.21 -11.54
CA PRO A 178 -12.71 35.29 -12.47
C PRO A 178 -11.30 35.76 -12.85
N THR A 179 -10.35 34.84 -12.93
CA THR A 179 -8.93 35.12 -13.17
C THR A 179 -8.62 35.36 -14.65
N GLU A 180 -9.40 34.79 -15.55
CA GLU A 180 -9.30 35.00 -16.99
C GLU A 180 -10.65 34.74 -17.67
N GLY A 181 -10.86 35.33 -18.85
CA GLY A 181 -12.06 35.06 -19.62
C GLY A 181 -12.32 36.06 -20.75
N ALA A 182 -13.49 35.89 -21.37
CA ALA A 182 -13.99 36.77 -22.42
C ALA A 182 -15.44 37.15 -22.16
N ILE A 183 -15.75 38.44 -22.35
CA ILE A 183 -17.10 38.98 -22.28
C ILE A 183 -17.64 39.05 -23.72
N PRO A 184 -18.75 38.35 -24.05
CA PRO A 184 -19.30 38.32 -25.40
C PRO A 184 -19.69 39.71 -25.94
N ALA A 185 -19.65 39.88 -27.26
CA ALA A 185 -20.15 41.10 -27.90
C ALA A 185 -21.66 41.27 -27.67
N LYS A 186 -22.12 42.52 -27.61
CA LYS A 186 -23.53 42.89 -27.38
C LYS A 186 -24.12 42.42 -26.03
N SER A 187 -23.26 42.12 -25.05
CA SER A 187 -23.64 41.74 -23.68
C SER A 187 -23.30 42.84 -22.66
N TRP A 188 -23.73 44.08 -22.96
CA TRP A 188 -23.39 45.27 -22.14
C TRP A 188 -23.74 45.09 -20.65
N TRP A 189 -24.84 44.39 -20.34
CA TRP A 189 -25.21 44.11 -18.94
C TRP A 189 -24.22 43.17 -18.25
N SER A 190 -23.78 42.11 -18.94
CA SER A 190 -22.78 41.19 -18.41
C SER A 190 -21.44 41.88 -18.17
N GLY A 191 -21.03 42.77 -19.08
CA GLY A 191 -19.83 43.58 -18.92
C GLY A 191 -19.94 44.59 -17.78
N TYR A 192 -21.10 45.24 -17.64
CA TYR A 192 -21.38 46.13 -16.51
C TYR A 192 -21.36 45.39 -15.17
N GLU A 193 -21.99 44.22 -15.08
CA GLU A 193 -22.04 43.44 -13.85
C GLU A 193 -20.65 42.93 -13.45
N PHE A 194 -19.84 42.50 -14.42
CA PHE A 194 -18.43 42.16 -14.20
C PHE A 194 -17.64 43.34 -13.64
N ALA A 195 -17.72 44.52 -14.28
CA ALA A 195 -17.07 45.73 -13.78
C ALA A 195 -17.55 46.10 -12.37
N ALA A 196 -18.86 46.04 -12.12
CA ALA A 196 -19.44 46.32 -10.81
C ALA A 196 -19.02 45.31 -9.75
N GLN A 197 -18.85 44.04 -10.12
CA GLN A 197 -18.34 42.99 -9.22
C GLN A 197 -16.88 43.27 -8.83
N LEU A 198 -16.01 43.62 -9.78
CA LEU A 198 -14.62 43.99 -9.49
C LEU A 198 -14.54 45.18 -8.53
N VAL A 199 -15.38 46.21 -8.75
CA VAL A 199 -15.44 47.38 -7.86
C VAL A 199 -15.93 47.02 -6.47
N ARG A 200 -16.92 46.12 -6.35
CA ARG A 200 -17.45 45.66 -5.05
C ARG A 200 -16.49 44.74 -4.31
N SER A 201 -15.66 43.98 -5.03
CA SER A 201 -14.74 43.01 -4.42
C SER A 201 -13.51 43.65 -3.77
N ALA A 202 -13.15 44.89 -4.15
CA ALA A 202 -12.04 45.61 -3.53
C ALA A 202 -12.28 45.82 -2.03
N LYS A 203 -11.28 45.50 -1.21
CA LYS A 203 -11.32 45.63 0.25
C LYS A 203 -10.57 46.85 0.77
N GLN A 204 -9.52 47.27 0.08
CA GLN A 204 -8.65 48.39 0.44
C GLN A 204 -8.68 49.48 -0.62
N GLU A 205 -8.44 49.12 -1.88
CA GLU A 205 -8.41 50.07 -2.99
C GLU A 205 -8.76 49.46 -4.34
N ILE A 206 -9.23 50.33 -5.23
CA ILE A 206 -9.44 50.03 -6.63
C ILE A 206 -8.80 51.12 -7.49
N ILE A 207 -7.97 50.71 -8.44
CA ILE A 207 -7.28 51.62 -9.37
C ILE A 207 -7.69 51.26 -10.78
N ILE A 208 -8.22 52.24 -11.52
CA ILE A 208 -8.60 52.09 -12.91
C ILE A 208 -7.64 52.94 -13.74
N ILE A 209 -6.85 52.28 -14.59
CA ILE A 209 -5.98 52.93 -15.57
C ILE A 209 -6.64 52.74 -16.93
N ASP A 210 -7.21 53.82 -17.47
CA ASP A 210 -7.96 53.78 -18.72
C ASP A 210 -7.82 55.14 -19.44
N PRO A 211 -7.08 55.21 -20.56
CA PRO A 211 -6.87 56.44 -21.32
C PRO A 211 -8.16 57.11 -21.79
N TYR A 212 -9.27 56.36 -21.85
CA TYR A 212 -10.57 56.81 -22.32
C TYR A 212 -11.63 56.83 -21.22
N ALA A 213 -11.23 56.80 -19.94
CA ALA A 213 -12.17 56.94 -18.82
C ALA A 213 -12.90 58.30 -18.86
N ASP A 214 -14.17 58.26 -18.47
CA ASP A 214 -15.09 59.40 -18.39
C ASP A 214 -15.89 59.38 -17.07
N ASP A 215 -16.90 60.24 -16.93
CA ASP A 215 -17.74 60.29 -15.71
C ASP A 215 -18.50 58.98 -15.45
N ARG A 216 -18.79 58.15 -16.47
CA ARG A 216 -19.42 56.84 -16.27
C ARG A 216 -18.49 55.86 -15.57
N THR A 217 -17.18 55.99 -15.78
CA THR A 217 -16.16 55.22 -15.06
C THR A 217 -16.17 55.58 -13.57
N LEU A 218 -16.29 56.87 -13.26
CA LEU A 218 -16.43 57.36 -11.88
C LEU A 218 -17.73 56.89 -11.22
N ARG A 219 -18.85 56.88 -11.94
CA ARG A 219 -20.12 56.34 -11.43
C ARG A 219 -20.03 54.87 -11.04
N LEU A 220 -19.17 54.07 -11.68
CA LEU A 220 -18.93 52.68 -11.26
C LEU A 220 -18.28 52.63 -9.88
N LEU A 221 -17.35 53.54 -9.56
CA LEU A 221 -16.70 53.62 -8.25
C LEU A 221 -17.67 53.95 -7.12
N ALA A 222 -18.87 54.47 -7.39
CA ALA A 222 -19.92 54.63 -6.37
C ALA A 222 -20.35 53.31 -5.72
N LYS A 223 -20.08 52.16 -6.38
CA LYS A 223 -20.42 50.82 -5.88
C LYS A 223 -19.37 50.22 -4.94
N LYS A 224 -18.23 50.88 -4.73
CA LYS A 224 -17.17 50.38 -3.86
C LYS A 224 -17.66 50.29 -2.41
N SER A 225 -17.08 49.36 -1.65
CA SER A 225 -17.37 49.24 -0.21
C SER A 225 -16.97 50.52 0.53
N ALA A 226 -17.64 50.80 1.65
CA ALA A 226 -17.36 51.99 2.46
C ALA A 226 -15.90 52.00 2.93
N GLY A 227 -15.21 53.14 2.74
CA GLY A 227 -13.80 53.30 3.13
C GLY A 227 -12.76 52.85 2.09
N VAL A 228 -13.15 52.10 1.06
CA VAL A 228 -12.25 51.70 -0.04
C VAL A 228 -11.80 52.93 -0.83
N LYS A 229 -10.51 53.04 -1.16
CA LYS A 229 -9.95 54.12 -1.98
C LYS A 229 -10.16 53.83 -3.47
N GLY A 230 -10.53 54.82 -4.25
CA GLY A 230 -10.76 54.71 -5.69
C GLY A 230 -9.89 55.68 -6.48
N PHE A 231 -9.14 55.19 -7.45
CA PHE A 231 -8.28 56.01 -8.29
C PHE A 231 -8.62 55.79 -9.76
N VAL A 232 -8.77 56.87 -10.52
CA VAL A 232 -8.97 56.79 -11.97
C VAL A 232 -7.88 57.59 -12.66
N TYR A 233 -7.03 56.90 -13.41
CA TYR A 233 -6.02 57.50 -14.28
C TYR A 233 -6.56 57.57 -15.71
N SER A 234 -6.68 58.78 -16.25
CA SER A 234 -7.17 59.03 -17.61
C SER A 234 -6.28 60.00 -18.40
N ALA A 235 -6.21 59.82 -19.71
CA ALA A 235 -5.49 60.72 -20.62
C ALA A 235 -6.07 62.12 -20.64
N ARG A 236 -7.37 62.25 -20.39
CA ARG A 236 -8.06 63.54 -20.31
C ARG A 236 -8.92 63.58 -19.07
N VAL A 237 -8.68 64.57 -18.22
CA VAL A 237 -9.52 64.84 -17.06
C VAL A 237 -10.47 65.99 -17.41
N THR A 238 -11.74 65.67 -17.61
CA THR A 238 -12.75 66.65 -18.01
C THR A 238 -13.39 67.34 -16.81
N ARG A 239 -14.11 68.44 -17.07
CA ARG A 239 -14.90 69.13 -16.03
C ARG A 239 -15.95 68.20 -15.40
N THR A 240 -16.64 67.40 -16.21
CA THR A 240 -17.67 66.45 -15.73
C THR A 240 -17.08 65.38 -14.82
N MET A 241 -15.86 64.90 -15.10
CA MET A 241 -15.15 63.98 -14.21
C MET A 241 -14.82 64.61 -12.86
N LYS A 242 -14.37 65.87 -12.85
CA LYS A 242 -14.11 66.59 -11.59
C LYS A 242 -15.38 66.88 -10.79
N GLU A 243 -16.49 67.18 -11.45
CA GLU A 243 -17.79 67.33 -10.81
C GLU A 243 -18.26 66.02 -10.16
N GLU A 244 -18.09 64.88 -10.84
CA GLU A 244 -18.43 63.56 -10.29
C GLU A 244 -17.49 63.13 -9.16
N GLU A 245 -16.18 63.40 -9.26
CA GLU A 245 -15.20 63.21 -8.17
C GLU A 245 -15.63 63.99 -6.92
N ASN A 246 -15.99 65.27 -7.07
CA ASN A 246 -16.47 66.09 -5.98
C ASN A 246 -17.78 65.55 -5.38
N LEU A 247 -18.68 65.00 -6.21
CA LEU A 247 -19.93 64.39 -5.75
C LEU A 247 -19.66 63.15 -4.88
N LEU A 248 -18.78 62.26 -5.32
CA LEU A 248 -18.43 61.02 -4.60
C LEU A 248 -17.69 61.32 -3.29
N ASN A 249 -16.96 62.42 -3.22
CA ASN A 249 -16.18 62.81 -2.06
C ASN A 249 -16.92 63.70 -1.05
N ARG A 250 -18.20 64.08 -1.30
CA ARG A 250 -18.95 65.02 -0.45
C ARG A 250 -18.97 64.62 1.03
N GLN A 251 -19.06 63.32 1.32
CA GLN A 251 -19.12 62.81 2.69
C GLN A 251 -17.73 62.39 3.21
N ASN A 252 -16.95 61.68 2.39
CA ASN A 252 -15.60 61.25 2.75
C ASN A 252 -14.73 61.18 1.47
N PRO A 253 -13.62 61.94 1.38
CA PRO A 253 -12.76 61.93 0.21
C PRO A 253 -12.08 60.57 0.08
N THR A 254 -12.56 59.77 -0.86
CA THR A 254 -12.09 58.40 -1.11
C THR A 254 -11.91 58.10 -2.59
N VAL A 255 -12.23 59.04 -3.48
CA VAL A 255 -12.06 58.91 -4.93
C VAL A 255 -11.16 60.02 -5.44
N GLN A 256 -10.26 59.72 -6.37
CA GLN A 256 -9.41 60.73 -6.99
C GLN A 256 -9.26 60.46 -8.50
N VAL A 257 -9.34 61.53 -9.30
CA VAL A 257 -9.06 61.47 -10.73
C VAL A 257 -7.71 62.10 -11.04
N LEU A 258 -6.85 61.32 -11.67
CA LEU A 258 -5.46 61.66 -12.00
C LEU A 258 -5.28 61.67 -13.52
N ASN A 259 -4.41 62.57 -14.00
CA ASN A 259 -4.07 62.62 -15.42
C ASN A 259 -2.85 61.73 -15.70
N ILE A 260 -2.90 60.97 -16.79
CA ILE A 260 -1.79 60.14 -17.26
C ILE A 260 -1.68 60.24 -18.78
N ARG A 261 -0.50 60.50 -19.36
CA ARG A 261 -0.39 60.70 -20.82
C ARG A 261 0.15 59.49 -21.57
N ASP A 262 0.95 58.66 -20.91
CA ASP A 262 1.76 57.64 -21.58
C ASP A 262 1.28 56.21 -21.28
N VAL A 263 -0.01 55.94 -21.49
CA VAL A 263 -0.59 54.60 -21.40
C VAL A 263 -1.57 54.37 -22.54
N HIS A 264 -1.49 53.19 -23.17
CA HIS A 264 -2.43 52.73 -24.21
C HIS A 264 -3.38 51.65 -23.69
N ASP A 265 -2.85 50.73 -22.89
CA ASP A 265 -3.58 49.60 -22.37
C ASP A 265 -4.44 49.98 -21.17
N ARG A 266 -5.35 49.09 -20.80
CA ARG A 266 -6.31 49.35 -19.74
C ARG A 266 -6.12 48.32 -18.65
N PHE A 267 -5.92 48.83 -17.44
CA PHE A 267 -5.70 48.00 -16.27
C PHE A 267 -6.73 48.33 -15.20
N ILE A 268 -7.19 47.29 -14.52
CA ILE A 268 -8.01 47.42 -13.32
C ILE A 268 -7.25 46.72 -12.22
N ILE A 269 -6.92 47.42 -11.15
CA ILE A 269 -6.25 46.85 -10.00
C ILE A 269 -7.26 46.77 -8.87
N VAL A 270 -7.48 45.56 -8.35
CA VAL A 270 -8.36 45.30 -7.21
C VAL A 270 -7.46 44.84 -6.07
N ASP A 271 -7.26 45.71 -5.08
CA ASP A 271 -6.26 45.54 -4.03
C ASP A 271 -4.85 45.29 -4.63
N ASP A 272 -4.38 44.05 -4.64
CA ASP A 272 -3.06 43.68 -5.19
C ASP A 272 -3.14 42.91 -6.52
N ILE A 273 -4.35 42.64 -7.02
CA ILE A 273 -4.58 41.87 -8.24
C ILE A 273 -4.67 42.81 -9.44
N VAL A 274 -3.80 42.63 -10.42
CA VAL A 274 -3.75 43.42 -11.66
C VAL A 274 -4.50 42.70 -12.78
N TYR A 275 -5.58 43.31 -13.28
CA TYR A 275 -6.30 42.85 -14.46
C TYR A 275 -5.89 43.67 -15.67
N HIS A 276 -5.58 42.99 -16.78
CA HIS A 276 -5.56 43.60 -18.11
C HIS A 276 -6.91 43.40 -18.78
N VAL A 277 -7.44 44.45 -19.40
CA VAL A 277 -8.77 44.42 -20.02
C VAL A 277 -8.72 45.03 -21.41
N GLY A 278 -9.22 44.31 -22.41
CA GLY A 278 -9.15 44.74 -23.82
C GLY A 278 -10.04 45.95 -24.19
N ALA A 279 -10.89 46.42 -23.27
CA ALA A 279 -11.76 47.57 -23.49
C ALA A 279 -11.94 48.40 -22.23
N SER A 280 -12.38 49.65 -22.39
CA SER A 280 -12.64 50.56 -21.28
C SER A 280 -13.69 49.97 -20.35
N ILE A 281 -13.49 50.11 -19.04
CA ILE A 281 -14.34 49.45 -18.03
C ILE A 281 -15.83 49.79 -18.18
N LYS A 282 -16.13 51.00 -18.68
CA LYS A 282 -17.48 51.48 -19.00
C LYS A 282 -18.10 50.90 -20.28
N ASP A 283 -17.30 50.25 -21.13
CA ASP A 283 -17.71 49.75 -22.45
C ASP A 283 -17.65 48.21 -22.55
N LEU A 284 -17.36 47.52 -21.43
CA LEU A 284 -17.31 46.06 -21.41
C LEU A 284 -18.63 45.46 -21.90
N GLY A 285 -18.52 44.43 -22.76
CA GLY A 285 -19.67 43.75 -23.34
C GLY A 285 -20.30 44.46 -24.56
N ASN A 286 -19.89 45.69 -24.92
CA ASN A 286 -20.32 46.28 -26.19
C ASN A 286 -19.78 45.47 -27.39
N LYS A 287 -18.51 45.10 -27.31
CA LYS A 287 -17.82 44.19 -28.25
C LYS A 287 -17.16 43.06 -27.46
N LEU A 288 -16.76 42.00 -28.17
CA LEU A 288 -16.00 40.90 -27.59
C LEU A 288 -14.76 41.47 -26.90
N THR A 289 -14.63 41.25 -25.60
CA THR A 289 -13.55 41.79 -24.78
C THR A 289 -12.91 40.67 -23.98
N ALA A 290 -11.61 40.48 -24.15
CA ALA A 290 -10.84 39.59 -23.29
C ALA A 290 -10.38 40.32 -22.02
N PHE A 291 -10.27 39.59 -20.91
CA PHE A 291 -9.62 40.05 -19.69
C PHE A 291 -8.79 38.92 -19.09
N SER A 292 -7.74 39.28 -18.37
CA SER A 292 -6.88 38.33 -17.65
C SER A 292 -6.18 39.00 -16.47
N VAL A 293 -5.98 38.25 -15.40
CA VAL A 293 -5.07 38.63 -14.32
C VAL A 293 -3.63 38.52 -14.83
N LEU A 294 -2.80 39.52 -14.55
CA LEU A 294 -1.38 39.55 -14.90
C LEU A 294 -0.56 39.11 -13.70
N GLU A 295 -0.23 37.81 -13.61
CA GLU A 295 0.53 37.26 -12.48
C GLU A 295 2.01 37.71 -12.46
N PHE A 296 2.54 38.13 -13.61
CA PHE A 296 3.95 38.55 -13.72
C PHE A 296 4.20 40.00 -13.30
N LEU A 297 3.15 40.77 -13.00
CA LEU A 297 3.25 42.21 -12.76
C LEU A 297 2.52 42.60 -11.47
N THR A 298 3.24 43.13 -10.49
CA THR A 298 2.66 43.64 -9.24
C THR A 298 2.08 45.04 -9.41
N LYS A 299 1.17 45.43 -8.50
CA LYS A 299 0.63 46.80 -8.44
C LYS A 299 1.74 47.84 -8.37
N GLU A 300 2.71 47.67 -7.48
CA GLU A 300 3.79 48.63 -7.26
C GLU A 300 4.64 48.80 -8.51
N GLN A 301 4.96 47.69 -9.19
CA GLN A 301 5.70 47.72 -10.45
C GLN A 301 4.92 48.48 -11.53
N LEU A 302 3.62 48.21 -11.69
CA LEU A 302 2.78 48.91 -12.66
C LEU A 302 2.65 50.40 -12.33
N LEU A 303 2.45 50.75 -11.06
CA LEU A 303 2.34 52.15 -10.62
C LEU A 303 3.64 52.93 -10.82
N ASN A 304 4.79 52.28 -10.62
CA ASN A 304 6.10 52.90 -10.86
C ASN A 304 6.33 53.23 -12.35
N LEU A 305 5.72 52.47 -13.27
CA LEU A 305 5.81 52.73 -14.71
C LEU A 305 4.98 53.95 -15.14
N ILE A 306 3.99 54.38 -14.35
CA ILE A 306 3.02 55.42 -14.73
C ILE A 306 3.24 56.79 -14.05
N SER A 307 4.40 57.01 -13.43
CA SER A 307 4.95 58.33 -13.04
C SER A 307 4.15 59.21 -12.07
N SER A 308 3.20 58.70 -11.28
CA SER A 308 2.67 59.43 -10.11
C SER A 308 1.94 58.49 -9.12
N PRO A 309 2.49 58.21 -7.93
CA PRO A 309 1.76 57.46 -6.92
C PRO A 309 0.54 58.26 -6.46
N PRO A 310 -0.60 57.60 -6.20
CA PRO A 310 -1.78 58.27 -5.71
C PRO A 310 -1.57 58.75 -4.27
N ILE A 311 -1.66 60.06 -4.02
CA ILE A 311 -1.52 60.65 -2.69
C ILE A 311 -2.87 61.22 -2.27
N PHE A 312 -3.48 60.65 -1.23
CA PHE A 312 -4.47 61.36 -0.43
C PHE A 312 -3.72 62.21 0.60
N PRO A 313 -3.98 63.53 0.71
CA PRO A 313 -3.42 64.31 1.81
C PRO A 313 -3.88 63.69 3.14
N GLY A 314 -2.91 63.36 4.00
CA GLY A 314 -3.18 62.84 5.34
C GLY A 314 -4.05 63.82 6.13
N ARG A 315 -4.89 63.27 7.01
CA ARG A 315 -5.55 64.05 8.06
C ARG A 315 -4.51 64.69 8.98
#